data_AF-A0A9D8TMJ0-F1
#
_entry.id   AF-A0A9D8TMJ0-F1
#
_cell.length_a   1.000
_cell.length_b   1.000
_cell.length_c   1.000
_cell.angle_alpha   90.00
_cell.angle_beta   90.00
_cell.angle_gamma   90.00
#
_symmetry.space_group_name_H-M   'P 1'
#
loop_
_entity.id
_entity.type
_entity.pdbx_description
1 polymer ?
#
loop_
_entity_poly.entity_id
_entity_poly.type
_entity_poly.pdbx_seq_one_letter_code
_entity_poly.pdbx_strand_id
1 'polypeptide(L)'
;MNIYLVGGAVRDRLLGITPKDSDYCVTGATPEEMTAAGYICVGREFPVFLHPKTSEEYALARTERKKGHGYTGFICSFSPDVTIEEDLLRRDLTINAIAEDG
;
A
#
# COMPACT_ATOMS: atom_id res chain seq x y z
N MET A 1 2.40 -10.17 -9.12
CA MET A 1 1.97 -8.81 -8.75
C MET A 1 0.47 -8.69 -8.89
N ASN A 2 -0.23 -8.51 -7.77
CA ASN A 2 -1.64 -8.13 -7.74
C ASN A 2 -1.74 -6.69 -7.24
N ILE A 3 -2.67 -5.91 -7.77
CA ILE A 3 -2.81 -4.47 -7.51
C ILE A 3 -4.23 -4.24 -7.00
N TYR A 4 -4.34 -3.64 -5.82
CA TYR A 4 -5.62 -3.31 -5.21
C TYR A 4 -5.73 -1.81 -5.04
N LEU A 5 -6.87 -1.23 -5.41
CA LEU A 5 -7.20 0.12 -4.94
C LEU A 5 -7.53 0.03 -3.45
N VAL A 6 -7.00 0.93 -2.64
CA VAL A 6 -7.14 0.83 -1.18
C VAL A 6 -7.52 2.16 -0.53
N GLY A 7 -8.06 2.08 0.68
CA GLY A 7 -8.20 3.24 1.57
C GLY A 7 -9.27 4.23 1.14
N GLY A 8 -8.91 5.51 1.16
CA GLY A 8 -9.84 6.62 0.96
C GLY A 8 -10.54 6.57 -0.40
N ALA A 9 -9.83 6.15 -1.44
CA ALA A 9 -10.39 6.05 -2.79
C ALA A 9 -11.54 5.04 -2.87
N VAL A 10 -11.40 3.87 -2.23
CA VAL A 10 -12.47 2.86 -2.18
C VAL A 10 -13.63 3.34 -1.33
N ARG A 11 -13.35 3.92 -0.16
CA ARG A 11 -14.36 4.52 0.71
C ARG A 11 -15.20 5.57 -0.04
N ASP A 12 -14.54 6.49 -0.73
CA ASP A 12 -15.21 7.59 -1.41
C ASP A 12 -16.09 7.05 -2.56
N ARG A 13 -15.62 6.06 -3.33
CA ARG A 13 -16.43 5.35 -4.33
C ARG A 13 -17.68 4.70 -3.73
N LEU A 14 -17.54 3.99 -2.62
CA LEU A 14 -18.68 3.35 -1.92
C LEU A 14 -19.70 4.38 -1.40
N LEU A 15 -19.26 5.60 -1.11
CA LEU A 15 -20.11 6.73 -0.71
C LEU A 15 -20.66 7.54 -1.91
N GLY A 16 -20.31 7.18 -3.14
CA GLY A 16 -20.70 7.92 -4.35
C GLY A 16 -19.99 9.28 -4.50
N ILE A 17 -18.85 9.46 -3.83
CA ILE A 17 -18.01 10.65 -3.89
C ILE A 17 -16.88 10.38 -4.87
N THR A 18 -16.55 11.36 -5.72
CA THR A 18 -15.37 11.26 -6.58
C THR A 18 -14.09 11.29 -5.74
N PRO A 19 -13.25 10.24 -5.77
CA PRO A 19 -11.98 10.23 -5.06
C PRO A 19 -11.08 11.37 -5.52
N LYS A 20 -10.35 11.97 -4.57
CA LYS A 20 -9.35 13.00 -4.88
C LYS A 20 -8.04 12.38 -5.37
N ASP A 21 -7.62 11.33 -4.68
CA ASP A 21 -6.37 10.62 -4.88
C ASP A 21 -6.66 9.11 -4.89
N SER A 22 -5.89 8.36 -5.68
CA SER A 22 -6.00 6.90 -5.80
C SER A 22 -4.72 6.25 -5.26
N ASP A 23 -4.85 5.57 -4.12
CA ASP A 23 -3.77 4.81 -3.52
C ASP A 23 -3.89 3.34 -3.87
N TYR A 24 -2.79 2.73 -4.31
CA TYR A 24 -2.73 1.33 -4.68
C TYR A 24 -1.84 0.53 -3.72
N CYS A 25 -2.29 -0.66 -3.35
CA CYS A 25 -1.49 -1.65 -2.63
C CYS A 25 -1.12 -2.79 -3.56
N VAL A 26 0.15 -3.18 -3.54
CA VAL A 26 0.72 -4.18 -4.44
C VAL A 26 1.19 -5.39 -3.64
N THR A 27 0.63 -6.57 -3.91
CA THR A 27 1.04 -7.85 -3.30
C THR A 27 1.76 -8.73 -4.32
N GLY A 28 2.56 -9.71 -3.83
CA GLY A 28 3.27 -10.63 -4.71
C GLY A 28 4.27 -9.94 -5.65
N ALA A 29 4.96 -8.91 -5.16
CA ALA A 29 6.01 -8.19 -5.87
C ALA A 29 7.15 -7.75 -4.94
N THR A 30 8.34 -7.51 -5.49
CA THR A 30 9.48 -6.91 -4.79
C THR A 30 9.77 -5.48 -5.26
N PRO A 31 10.54 -4.67 -4.49
CA PRO A 31 10.99 -3.35 -4.93
C PRO A 31 11.74 -3.36 -6.27
N GLU A 32 12.53 -4.40 -6.51
CA GLU A 32 13.28 -4.59 -7.75
C GLU A 32 12.35 -4.83 -8.93
N GLU A 33 11.30 -5.65 -8.75
CA GLU A 33 10.29 -5.89 -9.78
C GLU A 33 9.49 -4.62 -10.09
N MET A 34 9.11 -3.84 -9.07
CA MET A 34 8.46 -2.54 -9.25
C MET A 34 9.33 -1.57 -10.06
N THR A 35 10.62 -1.50 -9.73
CA THR A 35 11.57 -0.63 -10.43
C THR A 35 11.82 -1.12 -11.87
N ALA A 36 11.92 -2.43 -12.08
CA ALA A 36 12.06 -3.03 -13.40
C ALA A 36 10.81 -2.80 -14.29
N ALA A 37 9.63 -2.71 -13.68
CA ALA A 37 8.39 -2.33 -14.35
C ALA A 37 8.31 -0.82 -14.67
N GLY A 38 9.31 -0.02 -14.29
CA GLY A 38 9.41 1.39 -14.59
C GLY A 38 8.76 2.31 -13.56
N TYR A 39 8.36 1.80 -12.39
CA TYR A 39 7.89 2.64 -11.31
C TYR A 39 9.04 3.40 -10.65
N ILE A 40 8.74 4.60 -10.15
CA ILE A 40 9.72 5.47 -9.51
C ILE A 40 9.55 5.38 -8.00
N CYS A 41 10.55 4.81 -7.32
CA CYS A 41 10.54 4.72 -5.86
C CYS A 41 10.74 6.11 -5.22
N VAL A 42 9.84 6.46 -4.30
CA VAL A 42 9.84 7.65 -3.47
C VAL A 42 9.75 7.23 -2.00
N GLY A 43 10.51 7.92 -1.13
CA GLY A 43 10.60 7.59 0.30
C GLY A 43 11.71 6.59 0.61
N ARG A 44 12.46 6.85 1.70
CA ARG A 44 13.60 6.01 2.13
C ARG A 44 13.20 4.90 3.10
N GLU A 45 12.33 5.19 4.06
CA GLU A 45 11.93 4.24 5.10
C GLU A 45 10.71 3.41 4.70
N PHE A 46 9.83 3.99 3.89
CA PHE A 46 8.64 3.33 3.34
C PHE A 46 8.61 3.59 1.84
N PRO A 47 9.15 2.66 1.02
CA PRO A 47 9.16 2.84 -0.43
C PRO A 47 7.72 2.84 -0.96
N VAL A 48 7.30 3.99 -1.46
CA VAL A 48 6.11 4.17 -2.29
C VAL A 48 6.59 4.31 -3.73
N PHE A 49 5.86 3.77 -4.68
CA PHE A 49 6.24 3.72 -6.08
C PHE A 49 5.27 4.56 -6.89
N LEU A 50 5.76 5.55 -7.63
CA LEU A 50 4.93 6.34 -8.53
C LEU A 50 4.79 5.63 -9.87
N HIS A 51 3.54 5.49 -10.33
CA HIS A 51 3.27 4.90 -11.65
C HIS A 51 3.77 5.82 -12.77
N PRO A 52 4.52 5.30 -13.77
CA PRO A 52 5.26 6.13 -14.72
C PRO A 52 4.40 7.01 -15.64
N LYS A 53 3.10 6.72 -15.77
CA LYS A 53 2.18 7.46 -16.65
C LYS A 53 1.20 8.35 -15.90
N THR A 54 0.70 7.87 -14.76
CA THR A 54 -0.36 8.54 -13.99
C THR A 54 0.17 9.26 -12.76
N SER A 55 1.39 8.93 -12.33
CA SER A 55 1.99 9.41 -11.07
C SER A 55 1.19 9.03 -9.82
N GLU A 56 0.29 8.06 -9.93
CA GLU A 56 -0.44 7.50 -8.78
C GLU A 56 0.50 6.70 -7.88
N GLU A 57 0.13 6.59 -6.61
CA GLU A 57 0.95 5.98 -5.56
C GLU A 57 0.69 4.48 -5.43
N TYR A 58 1.75 3.67 -5.51
CA TYR A 58 1.72 2.23 -5.39
C TYR A 58 2.63 1.81 -4.24
N ALA A 59 2.06 1.32 -3.15
CA ALA A 59 2.82 0.82 -2.01
C ALA A 59 2.87 -0.71 -2.06
N LEU A 60 4.04 -1.29 -1.76
CA LEU A 60 4.11 -2.73 -1.52
C LEU A 60 3.41 -3.09 -0.22
N ALA A 61 2.66 -4.19 -0.23
CA ALA A 61 2.03 -4.75 0.94
C ALA A 61 3.07 -5.07 2.01
N ARG A 62 2.74 -4.75 3.27
CA ARG A 62 3.68 -4.90 4.38
C ARG A 62 2.99 -5.29 5.65
N THR A 63 3.75 -5.95 6.52
CA THR A 63 3.35 -6.18 7.91
C THR A 63 4.14 -5.27 8.84
N GLU A 64 3.51 -4.87 9.94
CA GLU A 64 4.15 -4.08 10.99
C GLU A 64 4.36 -4.96 12.22
N ARG A 65 5.62 -5.18 12.61
CA ARG A 65 5.96 -5.92 13.84
C ARG A 65 6.47 -4.94 14.90
N LYS A 66 5.81 -4.94 16.07
CA LYS A 66 6.28 -4.18 17.23
C LYS A 66 7.66 -4.68 17.66
N LYS A 67 8.66 -3.81 17.64
CA LYS A 67 10.01 -4.04 18.17
C LYS A 67 10.28 -3.04 19.30
N GLY A 68 9.95 -3.44 20.53
CA GLY A 68 10.37 -2.75 21.76
C GLY A 68 9.33 -1.81 22.41
N HIS A 69 9.75 -1.20 23.53
CA HIS A 69 8.99 -0.20 24.28
C HIS A 69 9.34 1.22 23.76
N GLY A 70 8.39 1.90 23.12
CA GLY A 70 8.53 3.30 22.68
C GLY A 70 7.76 3.64 21.40
N TYR A 71 7.66 4.95 21.09
CA TYR A 71 6.95 5.49 19.91
C TYR A 71 7.62 5.20 18.55
N THR A 72 8.83 4.65 18.52
CA THR A 72 9.62 4.33 17.30
C THR A 72 9.67 2.84 16.96
N GLY A 73 8.76 2.04 17.51
CA GLY A 73 8.91 0.58 17.60
C GLY A 73 8.27 -0.26 16.50
N PHE A 74 8.20 0.15 15.23
CA PHE A 74 7.63 -0.70 14.17
C PHE A 74 8.68 -1.07 13.13
N ILE A 75 8.95 -2.37 12.98
CA ILE A 75 9.67 -2.89 11.81
C ILE A 75 8.63 -3.17 10.74
N CYS A 76 8.77 -2.51 9.59
CA CYS A 76 8.06 -2.90 8.38
C CYS A 76 8.80 -4.04 7.69
N SER A 77 8.06 -5.09 7.36
CA SER A 77 8.55 -6.20 6.54
C SER A 77 7.78 -6.21 5.23
N PHE A 78 8.51 -6.06 4.12
CA PHE A 78 7.99 -6.21 2.76
C PHE A 78 8.38 -7.60 2.28
N SER A 79 7.40 -8.44 1.98
CA SER A 79 7.62 -9.76 1.37
C SER A 79 6.57 -9.96 0.28
N PRO A 80 6.91 -10.62 -0.85
CA PRO A 80 5.92 -11.06 -1.83
C PRO A 80 4.80 -11.91 -1.23
N ASP A 81 5.06 -12.58 -0.11
CA ASP A 81 4.09 -13.43 0.57
C ASP A 81 3.06 -12.65 1.41
N VAL A 82 3.27 -11.34 1.62
CA VAL A 82 2.32 -10.52 2.39
C VAL A 82 1.03 -10.39 1.59
N THR A 83 -0.06 -10.80 2.23
CA THR A 83 -1.41 -10.75 1.67
C THR A 83 -2.03 -9.36 1.80
N ILE A 84 -3.07 -9.08 1.03
CA ILE A 84 -3.79 -7.81 1.15
C ILE A 84 -4.48 -7.71 2.52
N GLU A 85 -4.99 -8.83 3.04
CA GLU A 85 -5.63 -8.92 4.33
C GLU A 85 -4.67 -8.53 5.47
N GLU A 86 -3.43 -9.01 5.43
CA GLU A 86 -2.40 -8.64 6.40
C GLU A 86 -2.03 -7.15 6.34
N ASP A 87 -2.00 -6.54 5.15
CA ASP A 87 -1.79 -5.10 4.99
C ASP A 87 -2.99 -4.28 5.48
N LEU A 88 -4.22 -4.76 5.29
CA LEU A 88 -5.41 -4.07 5.78
C LEU A 88 -5.50 -4.14 7.32
N LEU A 89 -5.06 -5.23 7.94
CA LEU A 89 -5.11 -5.43 9.39
C LEU A 89 -4.25 -4.44 10.20
N ARG A 90 -3.21 -3.86 9.60
CA ARG A 90 -2.37 -2.84 10.26
C ARG A 90 -2.94 -1.42 10.19
N ARG A 91 -4.02 -1.18 9.43
CA ARG A 91 -4.58 0.16 9.26
C ARG A 91 -5.38 0.60 10.48
N ASP A 92 -5.27 1.89 10.84
CA ASP A 92 -5.84 2.43 12.08
C ASP A 92 -7.38 2.42 12.11
N LEU A 93 -8.02 2.71 10.97
CA LEU A 93 -9.47 2.88 10.88
C LEU A 93 -10.08 1.87 9.90
N THR A 94 -11.09 1.14 10.34
CA THR A 94 -11.79 0.11 9.54
C THR A 94 -12.36 0.66 8.23
N ILE A 95 -12.88 1.89 8.25
CA ILE A 95 -13.42 2.56 7.05
C ILE A 95 -12.35 2.83 5.98
N ASN A 96 -11.07 2.85 6.36
CA ASN A 96 -9.94 2.98 5.44
C ASN A 96 -9.21 1.63 5.25
N ALA A 97 -9.66 0.56 5.90
CA ALA A 97 -9.14 -0.79 5.76
C ALA A 97 -9.97 -1.60 4.75
N ILE A 98 -10.14 -1.02 3.57
CA ILE A 98 -10.91 -1.59 2.46
C ILE A 98 -9.99 -1.64 1.23
N ALA A 99 -10.09 -2.73 0.49
CA ALA A 99 -9.43 -2.93 -0.79
C ALA A 99 -10.48 -3.31 -1.85
N GLU A 100 -10.26 -2.84 -3.07
CA GLU A 100 -11.04 -3.19 -4.26
C GLU A 100 -10.09 -3.81 -5.28
N ASP A 101 -10.44 -5.00 -5.77
CA ASP A 101 -9.74 -5.67 -6.85
C ASP A 101 -10.13 -5.03 -8.21
N GLY A 102 -9.18 -4.97 -9.13
CA GLY A 102 -9.30 -4.27 -10.41
C GLY A 102 -10.03 -5.03 -11.50
#